data_AF-A0A2D5HEZ6-F1
#
_entry.id   AF-A0A2D5HEZ6-F1
#
_cell.length_a   1.000
_cell.length_b   1.000
_cell.length_c   1.000
_cell.angle_alpha   90.00
_cell.angle_beta   90.00
_cell.angle_gamma   90.00
#
_symmetry.space_group_name_H-M   'P 1'
#
loop_
_entity.id
_entity.type
_entity.pdbx_description
1 polymer ?
#
loop_
_entity_poly.entity_id
_entity_poly.type
_entity_poly.pdbx_seq_one_letter_code
_entity_poly.pdbx_strand_id
1 'polypeptide(L)' 'MNDSRLVGLLLILATLPGLAWIWSDYRGGNVRLMLFSRMRSPIRASRKDDPQRFWAYLGFNILLFALMAAGGLYLMVVKP' A
#
# COMPACT_ATOMS: atom_id res chain seq x y z
N MET A 1 -4.41 -19.35 19.09
CA MET A 1 -4.43 -18.79 17.72
C MET A 1 -3.23 -19.40 17.01
N ASN A 2 -3.40 -20.07 15.86
CA ASN A 2 -2.26 -20.67 15.15
C ASN A 2 -1.33 -19.56 14.61
N ASP A 3 -0.03 -19.82 14.50
CA ASP A 3 0.98 -18.83 14.09
C ASP A 3 0.63 -18.18 12.75
N SER A 4 0.12 -18.97 11.80
CA SER A 4 -0.37 -18.49 10.50
C SER A 4 -1.45 -17.42 10.63
N ARG A 5 -2.42 -17.59 11.55
CA ARG A 5 -3.51 -16.64 11.77
C ARG A 5 -3.02 -15.37 12.45
N LEU A 6 -2.05 -15.48 13.38
CA LEU A 6 -1.41 -14.33 14.00
C LEU A 6 -0.65 -13.51 12.95
N VAL A 7 0.14 -14.16 12.10
CA VAL A 7 0.86 -13.51 11.01
C VAL A 7 -0.12 -12.85 10.03
N GLY A 8 -1.19 -13.54 9.65
CA GLY A 8 -2.24 -13.00 8.80
C GLY A 8 -2.89 -11.74 9.39
N LEU A 9 -3.24 -11.77 10.67
CA LEU A 9 -3.81 -10.62 11.39
C LEU A 9 -2.83 -9.43 11.43
N LEU A 10 -1.57 -9.68 11.78
CA LEU A 10 -0.53 -8.65 11.81
C LEU A 10 -0.33 -8.01 10.44
N LEU A 11 -0.37 -8.83 9.38
CA LEU A 11 -0.21 -8.35 8.01
C LEU A 11 -1.38 -7.47 7.58
N ILE A 12 -2.62 -7.83 7.94
CA ILE A 12 -3.81 -6.98 7.72
C ILE A 12 -3.69 -5.68 8.51
N LEU A 13 -3.33 -5.73 9.80
CA LEU A 13 -3.16 -4.53 10.61
C LEU A 13 -2.10 -3.58 10.01
N ALA A 14 -1.01 -4.13 9.46
CA ALA A 14 0.02 -3.36 8.79
C ALA A 14 -0.45 -2.68 7.49
N THR A 15 -1.54 -3.16 6.86
CA THR A 15 -2.09 -2.50 5.65
C THR A 15 -2.93 -1.26 5.95
N LEU A 16 -3.51 -1.14 7.16
CA LEU A 16 -4.43 -0.05 7.50
C LEU A 16 -3.80 1.35 7.39
N PRO A 17 -2.57 1.61 7.92
CA PRO A 17 -1.91 2.91 7.72
C PRO A 17 -1.64 3.21 6.24
N GLY A 18 -1.34 2.18 5.45
CA GLY A 18 -1.13 2.27 4.01
C GLY A 18 -2.35 2.75 3.25
N LEU A 19 -3.53 2.22 3.59
CA LEU A 19 -4.80 2.65 3.01
C LEU A 19 -5.11 4.12 3.36
N ALA A 20 -4.85 4.52 4.60
CA ALA A 20 -5.02 5.92 5.02
C ALA A 20 -4.08 6.86 4.22
N TRP A 21 -2.83 6.45 3.98
CA TRP A 21 -1.90 7.21 3.15
C TRP A 21 -2.33 7.29 1.69
N ILE A 22 -2.76 6.18 1.07
CA ILE A 22 -3.28 6.20 -0.31
C ILE A 22 -4.45 7.17 -0.44
N TRP A 23 -5.37 7.15 0.52
CA TRP A 23 -6.51 8.05 0.52
C TRP A 23 -6.08 9.52 0.62
N SER A 24 -5.11 9.81 1.50
CA SER A 24 -4.50 11.13 1.62
C SER A 24 -3.82 11.57 0.32
N ASP A 25 -3.02 10.70 -0.30
CA ASP A 25 -2.31 10.97 -1.57
C ASP A 25 -3.31 11.22 -2.72
N TYR A 26 -4.40 10.46 -2.75
CA TYR A 26 -5.48 10.64 -3.72
C TYR A 26 -6.17 12.00 -3.57
N ARG A 27 -6.53 12.40 -2.34
CA ARG A 27 -7.15 13.72 -2.08
C ARG A 27 -6.18 14.87 -2.29
N GLY A 28 -4.94 14.71 -1.84
CA GLY A 28 -3.90 15.73 -1.92
C GLY A 28 -3.32 15.93 -3.31
N GLY A 29 -3.57 14.98 -4.23
CA GLY A 29 -3.08 15.03 -5.61
C GLY A 29 -1.56 14.91 -5.71
N ASN A 30 -0.88 14.44 -4.66
CA ASN A 30 0.55 14.19 -4.62
C ASN A 30 0.76 12.78 -4.09
N VAL A 31 1.60 11.98 -4.77
CA VAL A 31 1.84 10.59 -4.40
C VAL A 31 3.34 10.32 -4.32
N ARG A 32 3.74 9.52 -3.33
CA ARG A 32 5.11 9.00 -3.19
C ARG A 32 5.12 7.50 -3.46
N LEU A 33 6.02 7.04 -4.33
CA LEU A 33 6.16 5.62 -4.64
C LEU A 33 6.77 4.85 -3.46
N MET A 34 6.07 3.90 -2.83
CA MET A 34 6.54 3.39 -1.52
C MET A 34 7.77 2.48 -1.57
N LEU A 35 7.86 1.53 -2.51
CA LEU A 35 8.95 0.54 -2.54
C LEU A 35 10.29 1.04 -3.09
N PHE A 36 10.29 2.12 -3.88
CA PHE A 36 11.49 2.59 -4.57
C PHE A 36 11.96 3.98 -4.13
N SER A 37 11.21 4.60 -3.23
CA SER A 37 11.49 5.96 -2.78
C SER A 37 12.41 5.97 -1.57
N ARG A 38 13.69 6.29 -1.79
CA ARG A 38 14.67 6.44 -0.71
C ARG A 38 14.48 7.77 0.04
N MET A 39 14.85 7.81 1.32
CA MET A 39 14.72 9.01 2.16
C MET A 39 15.41 10.24 1.57
N ARG A 40 16.58 10.07 0.93
CA ARG A 40 17.36 11.17 0.32
C ARG A 40 16.90 11.58 -1.08
N SER A 41 16.10 10.76 -1.76
CA SER A 41 15.62 11.03 -3.12
C SER A 41 14.21 10.48 -3.27
N PRO A 42 13.21 11.18 -2.74
CA PRO A 42 11.86 10.67 -2.75
C PRO A 42 11.28 10.74 -4.17
N ILE A 43 10.97 9.59 -4.75
CA ILE A 43 10.23 9.51 -6.01
C ILE A 43 8.78 9.93 -5.73
N ARG A 44 8.41 11.11 -6.25
CA ARG A 44 7.09 11.73 -6.09
C ARG A 44 6.52 12.15 -7.45
N ALA A 45 5.20 12.15 -7.54
CA ALA A 45 4.48 12.69 -8.69
C ALA A 45 3.27 13.51 -8.20
N SER A 46 2.95 14.57 -8.94
CA SER A 46 1.75 15.38 -8.70
C SER A 46 0.75 15.13 -9.82
N ARG A 47 -0.55 15.04 -9.49
CA ARG A 47 -1.63 14.92 -10.48
C ARG A 47 -1.69 16.12 -11.41
N LYS A 48 -1.29 17.31 -10.93
CA LYS A 48 -1.30 18.55 -11.73
C LYS A 48 -0.14 18.60 -12.73
N ASP A 49 1.06 18.20 -12.29
CA ASP A 49 2.28 18.34 -13.08
C ASP A 49 2.54 17.14 -14.01
N ASP A 50 2.25 15.92 -13.54
CA ASP A 50 2.42 14.67 -14.29
C ASP A 50 1.33 13.66 -13.91
N PRO A 51 0.13 13.76 -14.53
CA PRO A 51 -1.01 12.91 -14.19
C PRO A 51 -0.73 11.43 -14.48
N GLN A 52 0.03 11.12 -15.53
CA GLN A 52 0.32 9.74 -15.90
C GLN A 52 1.18 9.06 -14.84
N ARG A 53 2.28 9.69 -14.39
CA ARG A 53 3.09 9.16 -13.30
C ARG A 53 2.34 9.13 -11.97
N PHE A 54 1.51 10.13 -11.69
CA PHE A 54 0.68 10.13 -10.49
C PHE A 54 -0.20 8.88 -10.42
N TRP A 55 -0.96 8.57 -11.48
CA TRP A 55 -1.83 7.40 -11.49
C TRP A 55 -1.05 6.08 -11.47
N ALA A 56 0.11 6.01 -12.15
CA ALA A 56 0.97 4.85 -12.10
C ALA A 56 1.49 4.56 -10.67
N TYR A 57 1.97 5.59 -9.96
CA TYR A 57 2.48 5.44 -8.60
C TYR A 57 1.37 5.15 -7.59
N LEU A 58 0.22 5.82 -7.72
CA LEU A 58 -0.95 5.55 -6.88
C LEU A 58 -1.46 4.12 -7.09
N GLY A 59 -1.60 3.69 -8.36
CA GLY A 59 -2.02 2.34 -8.71
C GLY A 59 -1.06 1.27 -8.21
N PHE A 60 0.25 1.51 -8.32
CA PHE A 60 1.27 0.60 -7.78
C PHE A 60 1.15 0.46 -6.25
N ASN A 61 1.00 1.58 -5.52
CA ASN A 61 0.81 1.53 -4.07
C ASN A 61 -0.48 0.77 -3.71
N ILE A 62 -1.60 1.02 -4.41
CA ILE A 62 -2.87 0.30 -4.21
C ILE A 62 -2.69 -1.21 -4.42
N LEU A 63 -2.05 -1.61 -5.51
CA LEU A 63 -1.78 -3.01 -5.82
C LEU A 63 -0.96 -3.68 -4.72
N LEU A 64 0.06 -2.99 -4.20
CA LEU A 64 0.89 -3.50 -3.12
C LEU A 64 0.09 -3.79 -1.85
N PHE A 65 -0.75 -2.85 -1.41
CA PHE A 65 -1.58 -3.08 -0.22
C PHE A 65 -2.68 -4.10 -0.47
N ALA A 66 -3.24 -4.17 -1.68
CA ALA A 66 -4.20 -5.21 -2.04
C ALA A 66 -3.57 -6.61 -1.95
N LEU A 67 -2.33 -6.79 -2.43
CA LEU A 67 -1.60 -8.05 -2.31
C LEU A 67 -1.32 -8.41 -0.85
N MET A 68 -0.92 -7.43 -0.03
CA MET A 68 -0.75 -7.65 1.41
C MET A 68 -2.07 -8.08 2.07
N ALA A 69 -3.15 -7.33 1.86
CA ALA A 69 -4.46 -7.66 2.43
C ALA A 69 -4.93 -9.06 1.99
N ALA A 70 -4.78 -9.39 0.70
CA ALA A 70 -5.12 -10.71 0.17
C ALA A 70 -4.28 -11.83 0.79
N GLY A 71 -2.96 -11.62 0.94
CA GLY A 71 -2.08 -12.58 1.61
C GLY A 71 -2.43 -12.78 3.09
N GLY A 72 -2.75 -11.69 3.80
CA GLY A 72 -3.21 -11.74 5.19
C GLY A 72 -4.51 -12.52 5.34
N LEU A 73 -5.50 -12.25 4.47
CA LEU A 73 -6.75 -13.00 4.41
C LEU A 73 -6.54 -14.48 4.10
N TYR A 74 -5.66 -14.79 3.13
CA TYR A 74 -5.29 -16.17 2.79
C TYR A 74 -4.73 -16.93 4.00
N LEU A 75 -3.82 -16.30 4.76
CA LEU A 75 -3.25 -16.89 5.97
C LEU A 75 -4.27 -17.06 7.11
N MET A 76 -5.30 -16.21 7.17
CA MET A 76 -6.36 -16.35 8.18
C MET A 76 -7.40 -17.42 7.82
N VAL A 77 -7.77 -17.50 6.54
CA VAL A 77 -8.92 -18.31 6.08
C VAL A 77 -8.50 -19.70 5.58
N VAL A 78 -7.41 -19.79 4.81
CA VAL A 78 -7.06 -21.01 4.05
C VAL A 78 -5.99 -21.84 4.74
N LYS A 79 -5.03 -21.22 5.44
CA LYS A 79 -4.03 -21.90 6.27
C LYS A 79 -4.35 -21.70 7.77
N PRO A 80 -5.35 -22.41 8.32
CA PRO A 80 -5.73 -22.28 9.72
C PRO A 80 -4.62 -22.71 10.67
#